data_AF-A0A9P0L9M3-F1
#
_entry.id   AF-A0A9P0L9M3-F1
#
_cell.length_a   1.000
_cell.length_b   1.000
_cell.length_c   1.000
_cell.angle_alpha   90.00
_cell.angle_beta   90.00
_cell.angle_gamma   90.00
#
_symmetry.space_group_name_H-M   'P 1'
#
loop_
_entity.id
_entity.type
_entity.pdbx_description
1 polymer ?
#
loop_
_entity_poly.entity_id
_entity_poly.type
_entity_poly.pdbx_seq_one_letter_code
_entity_poly.pdbx_strand_id
1 'polypeptide(L)'
;MKSFWPFISASTFVRQSPYSHHISSKLLLLRMTFVSVTCEIANLSKSYCELSGRSEPIIADVILGFVEMGFNFNKLDSYIKGMKHTHLPNLQPQQQQKLYNMLAAGTKQPLPPHIPQHLPQFPDPHAYVRTPTHKQPIIDYESVREKAAIQKRDIEKALTKFLAKTSTTHNLFDSDEANIFPYI
;
A
#
# COMPACT_ATOMS: atom_id res chain seq x y z
N MET A 1 2.17 6.05 2.67
CA MET A 1 2.58 7.46 2.46
C MET A 1 3.01 7.83 1.03
N LYS A 2 3.33 6.88 0.13
CA LYS A 2 3.85 7.21 -1.23
C LYS A 2 2.78 7.57 -2.28
N SER A 3 1.49 7.51 -1.94
CA SER A 3 0.39 7.53 -2.91
C SER A 3 -0.32 8.87 -3.10
N PHE A 4 -0.15 9.85 -2.19
CA PHE A 4 -1.00 11.04 -2.16
C PHE A 4 -0.47 12.22 -3.00
N TRP A 5 0.85 12.43 -3.00
CA TRP A 5 1.52 13.48 -3.79
C TRP A 5 1.19 13.50 -5.29
N PRO A 6 1.23 12.36 -6.02
CA PRO A 6 0.92 12.36 -7.45
C PRO A 6 -0.58 12.53 -7.75
N PHE A 7 -1.47 12.47 -6.75
CA PHE A 7 -2.92 12.59 -6.96
C PHE A 7 -3.37 14.06 -7.14
N ILE A 8 -2.77 14.98 -6.40
CA ILE A 8 -3.14 16.41 -6.43
C ILE A 8 -2.63 17.09 -7.72
N SER A 9 -1.42 16.72 -8.19
CA SER A 9 -0.86 17.29 -9.42
C SER A 9 -1.54 16.78 -10.69
N ALA A 10 -1.93 15.50 -10.73
CA ALA A 10 -2.59 14.92 -11.90
C ALA A 10 -4.03 15.43 -12.07
N SER A 11 -4.76 15.63 -10.97
CA SER A 11 -6.13 16.15 -11.00
C SER A 11 -6.21 17.63 -11.42
N THR A 12 -5.22 18.45 -11.05
CA THR A 12 -5.14 19.85 -11.50
C THR A 12 -4.83 19.99 -12.99
N PHE A 13 -4.02 19.08 -13.56
CA PHE A 13 -3.78 19.02 -15.01
C PHE A 13 -5.01 18.52 -15.78
N VAL A 14 -5.70 17.49 -15.29
CA VAL A 14 -6.94 17.00 -15.92
C VAL A 14 -8.06 18.04 -15.88
N ARG A 15 -8.11 18.90 -14.85
CA ARG A 15 -9.09 20.01 -14.77
C ARG A 15 -8.94 21.04 -15.89
N GLN A 16 -7.80 21.08 -16.58
CA GLN A 16 -7.57 21.94 -17.74
C GLN A 16 -7.92 21.26 -19.08
N SER A 17 -8.28 19.97 -19.09
CA SER A 17 -8.55 19.18 -20.31
C SER A 17 -10.05 18.81 -20.42
N PRO A 18 -10.68 18.87 -21.60
CA PRO A 18 -12.14 18.84 -21.78
C PRO A 18 -12.82 17.46 -21.62
N TYR A 19 -12.18 16.47 -21.01
CA TYR A 19 -12.73 15.10 -20.92
C TYR A 19 -13.04 14.76 -19.46
N SER A 20 -14.31 14.59 -19.10
CA SER A 20 -14.74 14.46 -17.69
C SER A 20 -15.25 13.06 -17.27
N HIS A 21 -15.73 12.21 -18.20
CA HIS A 21 -16.58 11.06 -17.78
C HIS A 21 -16.01 9.64 -17.93
N HIS A 22 -14.81 9.40 -18.49
CA HIS A 22 -14.34 8.03 -18.81
C HIS A 22 -12.93 7.65 -18.29
N ILE A 23 -12.43 8.34 -17.26
CA ILE A 23 -10.99 8.58 -17.10
C ILE A 23 -10.31 7.90 -15.90
N SER A 24 -11.01 7.22 -15.00
CA SER A 24 -10.37 6.70 -13.77
C SER A 24 -9.18 5.75 -14.05
N SER A 25 -9.34 4.80 -14.98
CA SER A 25 -8.26 3.88 -15.37
C SER A 25 -7.16 4.55 -16.20
N LYS A 26 -7.53 5.46 -17.11
CA LYS A 26 -6.56 6.22 -17.94
C LYS A 26 -5.72 7.20 -17.09
N LEU A 27 -6.32 7.80 -16.06
CA LEU A 27 -5.65 8.69 -15.12
C LEU A 27 -4.68 7.92 -14.22
N LEU A 28 -5.05 6.72 -13.78
CA LEU A 28 -4.15 5.83 -13.05
C LEU A 28 -2.92 5.51 -13.90
N LEU A 29 -3.12 5.14 -15.17
CA LEU A 29 -2.01 4.85 -16.07
C LEU A 29 -1.09 6.06 -16.25
N LEU A 30 -1.64 7.22 -16.57
CA LEU A 30 -0.87 8.47 -16.71
C LEU A 30 -0.07 8.78 -15.43
N ARG A 31 -0.68 8.58 -14.27
CA ARG A 31 -0.02 8.74 -12.96
C ARG A 31 1.14 7.76 -12.80
N MET A 32 0.96 6.48 -13.15
CA MET A 32 2.02 5.49 -13.05
C MET A 32 3.15 5.81 -14.02
N THR A 33 2.85 6.20 -15.25
CA THR A 33 3.86 6.64 -16.23
C THR A 33 4.62 7.86 -15.73
N PHE A 34 3.95 8.85 -15.13
CA PHE A 34 4.61 10.03 -14.58
C PHE A 34 5.58 9.70 -13.44
N VAL A 35 5.14 8.85 -12.50
CA VAL A 35 6.01 8.38 -11.42
C VAL A 35 7.18 7.57 -11.98
N SER A 36 6.94 6.72 -12.98
CA SER A 36 7.99 5.94 -13.66
C SER A 36 9.05 6.84 -14.29
N VAL A 37 8.64 7.83 -15.08
CA VAL A 37 9.56 8.79 -15.72
C VAL A 37 10.37 9.55 -14.67
N THR A 38 9.73 9.98 -13.57
CA THR A 38 10.42 10.68 -12.49
C THR A 38 11.49 9.80 -11.82
N CYS A 39 11.16 8.53 -11.58
CA CYS A 39 12.11 7.56 -11.03
C CYS A 39 13.25 7.27 -12.00
N GLU A 40 12.98 7.20 -13.30
CA GLU A 40 13.99 6.96 -14.32
C GLU A 40 15.00 8.12 -14.42
N ILE A 41 14.53 9.37 -14.44
CA ILE A 41 15.38 10.57 -14.37
C ILE A 41 16.24 10.55 -13.10
N ALA A 42 15.65 10.20 -11.96
CA ALA A 42 16.37 10.13 -10.68
C ALA A 42 17.46 9.06 -10.69
N ASN A 43 17.19 7.89 -11.28
CA ASN A 43 18.17 6.82 -11.42
C ASN A 43 19.33 7.24 -12.34
N LEU A 44 19.05 7.86 -13.49
CA LEU A 44 20.07 8.38 -14.39
C LEU A 44 20.94 9.44 -13.70
N SER A 45 20.29 10.38 -13.00
CA SER A 45 20.99 11.42 -12.24
C SER A 45 21.89 10.83 -11.16
N LYS A 46 21.45 9.76 -10.49
CA LYS A 46 22.24 9.02 -9.49
C LYS A 46 23.44 8.32 -10.13
N SER A 47 23.25 7.64 -11.25
CA SER A 47 24.33 6.99 -11.99
C SER A 47 25.41 7.98 -12.42
N TYR A 48 25.03 9.17 -12.90
CA TYR A 48 25.98 10.23 -13.26
C TYR A 48 26.70 10.83 -12.04
N CYS A 49 26.00 10.98 -10.92
CA CYS A 49 26.60 11.39 -9.65
C CYS A 49 27.65 10.37 -9.16
N GLU A 50 27.30 9.07 -9.19
CA GLU A 50 28.18 7.97 -8.79
C GLU A 50 29.38 7.83 -9.73
N LEU A 51 29.21 8.04 -11.04
CA LEU A 51 30.30 8.06 -12.03
C LEU A 51 31.34 9.15 -11.72
N SER A 52 30.91 10.27 -11.16
CA SER A 52 31.77 11.36 -10.70
C SER A 52 32.40 11.11 -9.32
N GLY A 53 32.11 9.97 -8.67
CA GLY A 53 32.56 9.67 -7.31
C GLY A 53 31.87 10.48 -6.21
N ARG A 54 30.75 11.16 -6.54
CA ARG A 54 29.98 11.98 -5.58
C ARG A 54 28.80 11.17 -5.04
N SER A 55 28.35 11.53 -3.83
CA SER A 55 27.13 10.99 -3.23
C SER A 55 25.91 11.91 -3.41
N GLU A 56 26.14 13.19 -3.67
CA GLU A 56 25.10 14.21 -3.81
C GLU A 56 24.96 14.67 -5.26
N PRO A 57 23.79 14.47 -5.89
CA PRO A 57 23.55 14.90 -7.26
C PRO A 57 23.48 16.43 -7.34
N ILE A 58 24.18 17.02 -8.29
CA ILE A 58 24.09 18.45 -8.61
C ILE A 58 23.12 18.67 -9.77
N ILE A 59 22.76 19.94 -10.02
CA ILE A 59 21.86 20.30 -11.12
C ILE A 59 22.34 19.80 -12.49
N ALA A 60 23.65 19.77 -12.73
CA ALA A 60 24.21 19.27 -13.97
C ALA A 60 23.94 17.77 -14.20
N ASP A 61 23.97 16.95 -13.13
CA ASP A 61 23.67 15.52 -13.20
C ASP A 61 22.20 15.30 -13.58
N VAL A 62 21.31 16.16 -13.05
CA VAL A 62 19.88 16.14 -13.37
C VAL A 62 19.62 16.59 -14.80
N ILE A 63 20.26 17.67 -15.25
CA ILE A 63 20.17 18.14 -16.64
C ILE A 63 20.61 17.03 -17.60
N LEU A 64 21.70 16.34 -17.29
CA LEU A 64 22.19 15.24 -18.11
C LEU A 64 21.20 14.07 -18.15
N GLY A 65 20.57 13.73 -17.02
CA GLY A 65 19.50 12.73 -16.97
C GLY A 65 18.29 13.08 -17.85
N PHE A 66 17.89 14.36 -17.89
CA PHE A 66 16.82 14.82 -18.79
C PHE A 66 17.23 14.80 -20.27
N VAL A 67 18.48 15.16 -20.59
CA VAL A 67 19.00 15.10 -21.97
C VAL A 67 19.05 13.66 -22.47
N GLU A 68 19.48 12.72 -21.62
CA GLU A 68 19.52 11.29 -21.92
C GLU A 68 18.13 10.72 -22.23
N MET A 69 17.10 11.17 -21.49
CA MET A 69 15.71 10.81 -21.78
C MET A 69 15.10 11.54 -22.98
N GLY A 70 15.86 12.40 -23.67
CA GLY A 70 15.44 13.09 -24.88
C GLY A 70 14.63 14.38 -24.66
N PHE A 71 14.67 14.97 -23.45
CA PHE A 71 13.99 16.23 -23.19
C PHE A 71 14.79 17.43 -23.72
N ASN A 72 14.09 18.35 -24.39
CA ASN A 72 14.70 19.55 -24.95
C ASN A 72 14.56 20.75 -24.00
N PHE A 73 15.68 21.17 -23.38
CA PHE A 73 15.70 22.30 -22.45
C PHE A 73 15.49 23.67 -23.10
N ASN A 74 15.75 23.84 -24.40
CA ASN A 74 15.65 25.14 -25.06
C ASN A 74 14.22 25.69 -25.11
N LYS A 75 13.21 24.82 -24.90
CA LYS A 75 11.79 25.19 -24.89
C LYS A 75 11.26 25.49 -23.48
N LEU A 76 12.07 25.29 -22.45
CA LEU A 76 11.66 25.43 -21.06
C LEU A 76 11.28 26.88 -20.72
N ASP A 77 12.06 27.86 -21.18
CA ASP A 77 11.77 29.28 -20.94
C ASP A 77 10.43 29.72 -21.51
N SER A 78 10.11 29.25 -22.73
CA SER A 78 8.81 29.52 -23.37
C SER A 78 7.66 28.85 -22.63
N TYR A 79 7.89 27.65 -22.10
CA TYR A 79 6.92 26.94 -21.28
C TYR A 79 6.62 27.68 -19.97
N ILE A 80 7.66 28.14 -19.26
CA ILE A 80 7.53 28.90 -18.01
C ILE A 80 6.73 30.19 -18.23
N LYS A 81 7.02 30.94 -19.30
CA LYS A 81 6.32 32.20 -19.62
C LYS A 81 4.84 32.00 -19.97
N GLY A 82 4.45 30.84 -20.49
CA GLY A 82 3.08 30.52 -20.88
C GLY A 82 2.21 29.98 -19.75
N MET A 83 2.80 29.58 -18.61
CA MET A 83 2.05 29.01 -17.50
C MET A 83 1.45 30.09 -16.60
N LYS A 84 0.12 30.11 -16.49
CA LYS A 84 -0.54 30.73 -15.33
C LYS A 84 -0.32 29.79 -14.15
N HIS A 85 0.57 30.16 -13.23
CA HIS A 85 0.89 29.33 -12.05
C HIS A 85 -0.39 29.01 -11.27
N THR A 86 -0.85 27.75 -11.36
CA THR A 86 -1.88 27.23 -10.46
C THR A 86 -1.26 27.14 -9.08
N HIS A 87 -1.73 27.96 -8.13
CA HIS A 87 -1.28 27.90 -6.74
C HIS A 87 -1.66 26.53 -6.16
N LEU A 88 -0.67 25.64 -6.02
CA LEU A 88 -0.86 24.35 -5.37
C LEU A 88 -1.20 24.62 -3.89
N PRO A 89 -2.24 23.98 -3.33
CA PRO A 89 -2.53 24.12 -1.91
C PRO A 89 -1.34 23.60 -1.09
N ASN A 90 -1.01 24.30 0.01
CA ASN A 90 0.05 23.87 0.92
C ASN A 90 -0.20 22.43 1.38
N LEU A 91 0.88 21.65 1.38
CA LEU A 91 0.89 20.27 1.87
C LEU A 91 0.38 20.26 3.30
N GLN A 92 -0.69 19.52 3.57
CA GLN A 92 -1.14 19.34 4.94
C GLN A 92 -0.03 18.61 5.71
N PRO A 93 0.44 19.16 6.85
CA PRO A 93 1.43 18.48 7.67
C PRO A 93 0.83 17.13 8.07
N GLN A 94 1.55 16.06 7.75
CA GLN A 94 1.13 14.73 8.11
C GLN A 94 1.10 14.65 9.63
N GLN A 95 -0.09 14.49 10.21
CA GLN A 95 -0.22 14.28 11.65
C GLN A 95 0.59 13.03 12.01
N GLN A 96 1.62 13.22 12.82
CA GLN A 96 2.40 12.13 13.38
C GLN A 96 1.43 11.23 14.12
N GLN A 97 1.37 9.94 13.73
CA GLN A 97 0.49 8.98 14.38
C GLN A 97 0.82 9.01 15.86
N LYS A 98 -0.15 9.44 16.68
CA LYS A 98 -0.01 9.47 18.13
C LYS A 98 0.25 8.05 18.59
N LEU A 99 1.48 7.76 18.98
CA LEU A 99 1.86 6.50 19.60
C LEU A 99 1.07 6.42 20.91
N TYR A 100 0.10 5.51 20.95
CA TYR A 100 -0.64 5.23 22.17
C TYR A 100 0.33 4.65 23.20
N ASN A 101 0.24 5.12 24.46
CA ASN A 101 0.96 4.49 25.56
C ASN A 101 0.58 3.02 25.59
N MET A 102 1.56 2.14 25.36
CA MET A 102 1.36 0.71 25.61
C MET A 102 1.14 0.53 27.10
N LEU A 103 0.14 -0.29 27.44
CA LEU A 103 -0.11 -0.72 28.80
C LEU A 103 1.16 -1.41 29.31
N ALA A 104 1.80 -0.85 30.33
CA ALA A 104 2.92 -1.51 30.97
C ALA A 104 2.38 -2.74 31.73
N ALA A 105 2.84 -3.93 31.37
CA ALA A 105 2.48 -5.18 32.02
C ALA A 105 3.68 -5.73 32.80
N GLY A 106 3.51 -5.96 34.10
CA GLY A 106 4.53 -6.61 34.92
C GLY A 106 5.77 -5.75 35.23
N THR A 107 6.74 -6.36 35.92
CA THR A 107 7.99 -5.72 36.33
C THR A 107 9.03 -5.85 35.22
N LYS A 108 9.51 -4.72 34.69
CA LYS A 108 10.61 -4.70 33.71
C LYS A 108 11.87 -5.30 34.35
N GLN A 109 12.39 -6.37 33.76
CA GLN A 109 13.65 -6.95 34.19
C GLN A 109 14.80 -6.00 33.84
N PRO A 110 15.70 -5.66 34.79
CA PRO A 110 16.88 -4.87 34.48
C PRO A 110 17.83 -5.66 33.55
N LEU A 111 18.66 -4.93 32.78
CA LEU A 111 19.68 -5.57 31.96
C LEU A 111 20.67 -6.32 32.89
N PRO A 112 21.02 -7.59 32.59
CA PRO A 112 22.09 -8.31 33.24
C PRO A 112 23.42 -7.54 33.23
N PRO A 113 24.30 -7.77 34.22
CA PRO A 113 25.56 -7.01 34.37
C PRO A 113 26.57 -7.20 33.22
N HIS A 114 26.39 -8.21 32.36
CA HIS A 114 27.24 -8.43 31.18
C HIS A 114 26.79 -7.62 29.95
N ILE A 115 25.65 -6.91 30.02
CA ILE A 115 25.14 -6.10 28.91
C ILE A 115 25.42 -4.61 29.20
N PRO A 116 26.06 -3.88 28.27
CA PRO A 116 26.33 -2.45 28.44
C PRO A 116 25.06 -1.60 28.64
N GLN A 117 25.14 -0.62 29.53
CA GLN A 117 24.00 0.24 29.93
C GLN A 117 23.54 1.23 28.84
N HIS A 118 24.31 1.41 27.75
CA HIS A 118 23.93 2.26 26.61
C HIS A 118 22.97 1.57 25.63
N LEU A 119 22.74 0.27 25.81
CA LEU A 119 21.79 -0.47 24.99
C LEU A 119 20.35 -0.23 25.45
N PRO A 120 19.37 -0.33 24.54
CA PRO A 120 17.96 -0.19 24.90
C PRO A 120 17.57 -1.24 25.95
N GLN A 121 16.65 -0.85 26.83
CA GLN A 121 16.08 -1.77 27.82
C GLN A 121 15.35 -2.93 27.14
N PHE A 122 15.29 -4.07 27.82
CA PHE A 122 14.45 -5.17 27.36
C PHE A 122 13.00 -4.70 27.19
N PRO A 123 12.30 -5.21 26.16
CA PRO A 123 10.88 -4.93 25.98
C PRO A 123 10.07 -5.40 27.21
N ASP A 124 8.79 -5.06 27.26
CA ASP A 124 7.91 -5.49 28.35
C ASP A 124 7.89 -7.04 28.45
N PRO A 125 7.87 -7.64 29.66
CA PRO A 125 7.71 -9.08 29.86
C PRO A 125 6.65 -9.74 28.96
N HIS A 126 5.51 -9.09 28.69
CA HIS A 126 4.49 -9.67 27.80
C HIS A 126 4.98 -9.92 26.37
N ALA A 127 6.08 -9.29 25.93
CA ALA A 127 6.62 -9.40 24.58
C ALA A 127 7.51 -10.63 24.39
N TYR A 128 8.08 -11.18 25.47
CA TYR A 128 9.03 -12.31 25.40
C TYR A 128 8.75 -13.43 26.41
N VAL A 129 8.00 -13.15 27.48
CA VAL A 129 7.53 -14.14 28.45
C VAL A 129 6.18 -14.65 27.97
N ARG A 130 6.17 -15.87 27.41
CA ARG A 130 4.93 -16.60 27.18
C ARG A 130 4.46 -17.15 28.52
N THR A 131 3.45 -16.53 29.12
CA THR A 131 2.72 -17.18 30.22
C THR A 131 2.15 -18.48 29.68
N PRO A 132 2.47 -19.65 30.27
CA PRO A 132 1.88 -20.91 29.83
C PRO A 132 0.38 -20.87 30.09
N THR A 133 -0.38 -20.52 29.06
CA THR A 133 -1.84 -20.56 29.09
C THR A 133 -2.28 -22.01 28.99
N HIS A 134 -3.20 -22.43 29.86
CA HIS A 134 -3.74 -23.79 29.92
C HIS A 134 -4.32 -24.29 28.58
N LYS A 135 -4.77 -23.38 27.71
CA LYS A 135 -5.16 -23.65 26.33
C LYS A 135 -4.24 -22.88 25.39
N GLN A 136 -3.14 -23.50 24.98
CA GLN A 136 -2.31 -22.91 23.93
C GLN A 136 -3.11 -22.91 22.62
N PRO A 137 -3.16 -21.79 21.88
CA PRO A 137 -3.73 -21.80 20.54
C PRO A 137 -2.97 -22.79 19.69
N ILE A 138 -3.70 -23.60 18.91
CA ILE A 138 -3.10 -24.58 18.00
C ILE A 138 -2.32 -23.80 16.94
N ILE A 139 -1.00 -23.91 16.96
CA ILE A 139 -0.07 -23.27 16.01
C ILE A 139 0.35 -24.22 14.89
N ASP A 140 -0.14 -25.45 14.89
CA ASP A 140 0.17 -26.44 13.86
C ASP A 140 -0.42 -26.01 12.52
N TYR A 141 0.48 -25.83 11.54
CA TYR A 141 0.14 -25.33 10.22
C TYR A 141 -0.98 -26.14 9.55
N GLU A 142 -0.90 -27.48 9.63
CA GLU A 142 -1.88 -28.40 9.05
C GLU A 142 -3.27 -28.21 9.65
N SER A 143 -3.37 -28.14 10.98
CA SER A 143 -4.64 -27.97 11.68
C SER A 143 -5.27 -26.59 11.44
N VAL A 144 -4.45 -25.54 11.34
CA VAL A 144 -4.94 -24.19 10.99
C VAL A 144 -5.49 -24.16 9.56
N ARG A 145 -4.75 -24.76 8.62
CA ARG A 145 -5.17 -24.85 7.22
C ARG A 145 -6.45 -25.68 7.05
N GLU A 146 -6.54 -26.82 7.73
CA GLU A 146 -7.73 -27.68 7.71
C GLU A 146 -8.97 -26.93 8.24
N LYS A 147 -8.85 -26.26 9.40
CA LYS A 147 -9.95 -25.47 9.96
C LYS A 147 -10.39 -24.33 9.06
N ALA A 148 -9.44 -23.63 8.43
CA ALA A 148 -9.75 -22.56 7.47
C ALA A 148 -10.48 -23.10 6.24
N ALA A 149 -10.05 -24.25 5.72
CA ALA A 149 -10.71 -24.90 4.57
C ALA A 149 -12.13 -25.38 4.93
N ILE A 150 -12.33 -25.96 6.11
CA ILE A 150 -13.65 -26.36 6.62
C ILE A 150 -14.56 -25.14 6.75
N GLN A 151 -14.09 -24.06 7.40
CA GLN A 151 -14.87 -22.83 7.54
C GLN A 151 -15.27 -22.24 6.18
N LYS A 152 -14.34 -22.17 5.22
CA LYS A 152 -14.64 -21.69 3.87
C LYS A 152 -15.76 -22.52 3.21
N ARG A 153 -15.63 -23.85 3.24
CA ARG A 153 -16.62 -24.77 2.68
C ARG A 153 -17.99 -24.63 3.35
N ASP A 154 -18.00 -24.47 4.67
CA ASP A 154 -19.24 -24.37 5.44
C ASP A 154 -19.95 -23.03 5.19
N ILE A 155 -19.18 -21.93 5.04
CA ILE A 155 -19.69 -20.61 4.62
C ILE A 155 -20.29 -20.68 3.22
N GLU A 156 -19.57 -21.28 2.26
CA GLU A 156 -20.06 -21.44 0.88
C GLU A 156 -21.37 -22.23 0.85
N LYS A 157 -21.43 -23.38 1.53
CA LYS A 157 -22.66 -24.18 1.64
C LYS A 157 -23.80 -23.43 2.32
N ALA A 158 -23.52 -22.71 3.40
CA ALA A 158 -24.52 -21.92 4.10
C ALA A 158 -25.08 -20.80 3.21
N LEU A 159 -24.23 -20.10 2.47
CA LEU A 159 -24.64 -19.07 1.53
C LEU A 159 -25.46 -19.66 0.37
N THR A 160 -25.01 -20.76 -0.23
CA THR A 160 -25.76 -21.45 -1.29
C THR A 160 -27.15 -21.88 -0.79
N LYS A 161 -27.23 -22.48 0.41
CA LYS A 161 -28.51 -22.85 1.03
C LYS A 161 -29.40 -21.65 1.35
N PHE A 162 -28.81 -20.53 1.77
CA PHE A 162 -29.55 -19.30 2.03
C PHE A 162 -30.16 -18.75 0.74
N LEU A 163 -29.34 -18.57 -0.31
CA LEU A 163 -29.80 -18.08 -1.60
C LEU A 163 -30.84 -19.00 -2.22
N ALA A 164 -30.66 -20.31 -2.12
CA ALA A 164 -31.66 -21.29 -2.54
C ALA A 164 -33.01 -21.18 -1.82
N LYS A 165 -33.04 -20.67 -0.58
CA LYS A 165 -34.27 -20.45 0.18
C LYS A 165 -34.92 -19.09 -0.08
N THR A 166 -34.13 -18.09 -0.49
CA THR A 166 -34.60 -16.70 -0.65
C THR A 166 -34.91 -16.31 -2.10
N SER A 167 -34.31 -17.00 -3.07
CA SER A 167 -34.43 -16.71 -4.50
C SER A 167 -35.31 -17.75 -5.21
N THR A 168 -35.81 -17.44 -6.40
CA THR A 168 -36.55 -18.40 -7.23
C THR A 168 -35.61 -19.50 -7.73
N THR A 169 -35.74 -20.72 -7.23
CA THR A 169 -34.86 -21.84 -7.60
C THR A 169 -35.50 -22.75 -8.64
N HIS A 170 -34.68 -23.29 -9.54
CA HIS A 170 -35.08 -24.38 -10.44
C HIS A 170 -34.45 -25.70 -9.93
N ASN A 171 -35.27 -26.73 -9.76
CA ASN A 171 -34.80 -28.05 -9.34
C ASN A 171 -34.37 -28.88 -10.56
N LEU A 172 -33.29 -29.64 -10.41
CA LEU A 172 -32.75 -30.46 -11.49
C LEU A 172 -33.51 -31.77 -11.71
N PHE A 173 -34.30 -32.22 -10.73
CA PHE A 173 -35.06 -33.47 -10.78
C PHE A 173 -36.52 -33.25 -10.34
N ASP A 174 -37.46 -33.86 -11.08
CA ASP A 174 -38.91 -33.77 -10.87
C ASP A 174 -39.45 -34.73 -9.79
N SER A 175 -38.65 -35.10 -8.78
CA SER A 175 -39.07 -36.00 -7.70
C SER A 175 -39.30 -35.26 -6.38
N ASP A 176 -40.18 -35.81 -5.53
CA ASP A 176 -40.67 -35.25 -4.26
C ASP A 176 -39.58 -34.89 -3.22
N GLU A 177 -38.32 -35.22 -3.48
CA GLU A 177 -37.13 -34.78 -2.71
C GLU A 177 -36.55 -33.45 -3.23
N ALA A 178 -37.43 -32.51 -3.61
CA ALA A 178 -37.17 -31.28 -4.36
C ALA A 178 -36.32 -30.20 -3.65
N ASN A 179 -35.43 -30.56 -2.72
CA ASN A 179 -34.57 -29.64 -1.97
C ASN A 179 -33.10 -30.08 -1.84
N ILE A 180 -32.69 -31.19 -2.46
CA ILE A 180 -31.32 -31.71 -2.31
C ILE A 180 -30.32 -30.92 -3.18
N PHE A 181 -30.74 -30.44 -4.36
CA PHE A 181 -29.89 -29.69 -5.29
C PHE A 181 -30.60 -28.46 -5.90
N PRO A 182 -30.85 -27.41 -5.10
CA PRO A 182 -31.43 -26.17 -5.62
C PRO A 182 -30.37 -25.37 -6.40
N TYR A 183 -30.67 -25.07 -7.67
CA TYR A 183 -29.88 -24.16 -8.49
C TYR A 183 -30.51 -22.76 -8.45
N ILE A 184 -29.66 -21.75 -8.21
CA ILE A 184 -29.95 -20.31 -8.21
C ILE A 184 -29.45 -19.67 -9.50
#